data_AF-A0A4Q8UKB1-F1
#
_entry.id   AF-A0A4Q8UKB1-F1
#
_cell.length_a   1.000
_cell.length_b   1.000
_cell.length_c   1.000
_cell.angle_alpha   90.00
_cell.angle_beta   90.00
_cell.angle_gamma   90.00
#
_symmetry.space_group_name_H-M   'P 1'
#
loop_
_entity.id
_entity.type
_entity.pdbx_description
1 polymer ?
#
loop_
_entity_poly.entity_id
_entity_poly.type
_entity_poly.pdbx_seq_one_letter_code
_entity_poly.pdbx_strand_id
1 'polypeptide(L)'
;MRLLFCCLCLLFSSQSLAMNAGRYYYIIADQCEARGPNDPEALDKVTPDVLLFDVIPAGISDYYVNMNTDALSDYTQDGVDYLSGLESEQAYTVGRDTDGVYHSFMLQREAINRTTLVDLLASFSQRQSDKGYFYRKLLTLDPAVNRFKAVSSVKLVEDTQLPSALLLTEYTTKYYLFDSAGNAEQEPYIEINHLASIKRGLHQPRDPFYPLMANGLCGKEWKPVQD
;
A
#
# COMPACT_ATOMS: atom_id res chain seq x y z
N MET A 1 -48.80 -35.59 -14.49
CA MET A 1 -48.60 -34.18 -14.11
C MET A 1 -47.24 -34.09 -13.42
N ARG A 2 -46.18 -33.72 -14.13
CA ARG A 2 -44.82 -33.59 -13.59
C ARG A 2 -44.52 -32.10 -13.47
N LEU A 3 -44.40 -31.57 -12.24
CA LEU A 3 -43.89 -30.23 -12.00
C LEU A 3 -42.37 -30.25 -12.26
N LEU A 4 -41.96 -29.47 -13.26
CA LEU A 4 -40.55 -29.14 -13.51
C LEU A 4 -40.15 -28.06 -12.50
N PHE A 5 -39.29 -28.40 -11.54
CA PHE A 5 -38.63 -27.44 -10.66
C PHE A 5 -37.52 -26.76 -11.47
N CYS A 6 -37.78 -25.53 -11.94
CA CYS A 6 -36.75 -24.73 -12.60
C CYS A 6 -35.88 -24.08 -11.52
N CYS A 7 -34.73 -24.68 -11.26
CA CYS A 7 -33.74 -24.16 -10.34
C CYS A 7 -33.14 -22.88 -10.94
N LEU A 8 -33.51 -21.72 -10.38
CA LEU A 8 -32.97 -20.42 -10.76
C LEU A 8 -31.55 -20.31 -10.17
N CYS A 9 -30.53 -20.65 -10.95
CA CYS A 9 -29.15 -20.37 -10.59
C CYS A 9 -28.94 -18.85 -10.61
N LEU A 10 -28.87 -18.24 -9.43
CA LEU A 10 -28.33 -16.90 -9.23
C LEU A 10 -26.86 -16.91 -9.62
N LEU A 11 -26.57 -16.57 -10.88
CA LEU A 11 -25.24 -16.22 -11.34
C LEU A 11 -24.87 -14.90 -10.66
N PHE A 12 -24.15 -14.97 -9.53
CA PHE A 12 -23.36 -13.84 -9.06
C PHE A 12 -22.27 -13.60 -10.09
N SER A 13 -22.54 -12.72 -11.06
CA SER A 13 -21.52 -12.20 -11.96
C SER A 13 -20.54 -11.38 -11.13
N SER A 14 -19.39 -11.96 -10.78
CA SER A 14 -18.21 -11.21 -10.39
C SER A 14 -17.86 -10.31 -11.58
N GLN A 15 -18.28 -9.04 -11.52
CA GLN A 15 -17.79 -8.04 -12.46
C GLN A 15 -16.27 -7.99 -12.30
N SER A 16 -15.53 -8.32 -13.37
CA SER A 16 -14.08 -8.09 -13.40
C SER A 16 -13.87 -6.57 -13.38
N LEU A 17 -13.49 -6.05 -12.22
CA LEU A 17 -13.08 -4.65 -12.06
C LEU A 17 -11.60 -4.59 -12.41
N ALA A 18 -11.31 -4.19 -13.65
CA ALA A 18 -9.96 -4.17 -14.21
C ALA A 18 -9.32 -2.80 -14.02
N MET A 19 -8.07 -2.78 -13.55
CA MET A 19 -7.25 -1.57 -13.50
C MET A 19 -6.30 -1.50 -14.70
N ASN A 20 -5.81 -0.29 -15.01
CA ASN A 20 -4.75 -0.14 -15.98
C ASN A 20 -3.44 -0.71 -15.41
N ALA A 21 -2.75 -1.53 -16.19
CA ALA A 21 -1.39 -1.93 -15.88
C ALA A 21 -0.42 -0.86 -16.41
N GLY A 22 0.68 -0.65 -15.71
CA GLY A 22 1.66 0.36 -16.09
C GLY A 22 2.48 0.87 -14.92
N ARG A 23 3.32 1.86 -15.21
CA ARG A 23 4.19 2.52 -14.23
C ARG A 23 3.52 3.79 -13.74
N TYR A 24 3.40 3.98 -12.44
CA TYR A 24 2.63 5.08 -11.86
C TYR A 24 3.57 6.08 -11.17
N TYR A 25 3.68 7.26 -11.76
CA TYR A 25 4.53 8.34 -11.25
C TYR A 25 3.73 9.32 -10.41
N TYR A 26 4.36 9.84 -9.36
CA TYR A 26 3.75 10.82 -8.48
C TYR A 26 3.29 12.06 -9.25
N ILE A 27 2.12 12.56 -8.90
CA ILE A 27 1.61 13.86 -9.33
C ILE A 27 1.09 14.64 -8.13
N ILE A 28 1.19 15.96 -8.20
CA ILE A 28 0.57 16.86 -7.21
C ILE A 28 -0.93 16.89 -7.45
N ALA A 29 -1.67 16.22 -6.57
CA ALA A 29 -3.12 16.14 -6.64
C ALA A 29 -3.71 15.86 -5.25
N ASP A 30 -4.92 16.36 -4.99
CA ASP A 30 -5.71 16.00 -3.80
C ASP A 30 -6.82 15.05 -4.24
N GLN A 31 -6.85 13.84 -3.70
CA GLN A 31 -7.75 12.77 -4.17
C GLN A 31 -7.76 12.68 -5.71
N CYS A 32 -6.55 12.70 -6.26
CA CYS A 32 -6.21 12.71 -7.67
C CYS A 32 -6.92 13.75 -8.55
N GLU A 33 -7.52 14.77 -7.94
CA GLU A 33 -7.88 16.02 -8.59
C GLU A 33 -6.61 16.86 -8.78
N ALA A 34 -6.30 17.22 -10.03
CA ALA A 34 -5.08 17.97 -10.35
C ALA A 34 -4.98 19.28 -9.55
N ARG A 35 -3.82 19.51 -8.92
CA ARG A 35 -3.50 20.71 -8.14
C ARG A 35 -2.11 21.23 -8.52
N GLY A 36 -1.82 22.48 -8.14
CA GLY A 36 -0.55 23.13 -8.41
C GLY A 36 -0.63 24.17 -9.53
N PRO A 37 0.52 24.61 -10.07
CA PRO A 37 0.56 25.56 -11.18
C PRO A 37 -0.21 25.05 -12.40
N ASN A 38 -0.97 25.94 -13.06
CA ASN A 38 -1.67 25.60 -14.30
C ASN A 38 -0.72 25.52 -15.51
N ASP A 39 0.45 26.15 -15.40
CA ASP A 39 1.48 26.10 -16.43
C ASP A 39 2.27 24.78 -16.32
N PRO A 40 2.38 23.97 -17.40
CA PRO A 40 3.07 22.68 -17.36
C PRO A 40 4.54 22.76 -16.94
N GLU A 41 5.28 23.79 -17.38
CA GLU A 41 6.70 23.93 -17.05
C GLU A 41 6.88 24.27 -15.57
N ALA A 42 6.02 25.14 -15.03
CA ALA A 42 5.99 25.45 -13.60
C ALA A 42 5.56 24.25 -12.75
N LEU A 43 4.60 23.44 -13.23
CA LEU A 43 4.13 22.23 -12.55
C LEU A 43 5.21 21.15 -12.49
N ASP A 44 5.93 20.93 -13.58
CA ASP A 44 7.03 19.96 -13.67
C ASP A 44 8.16 20.30 -12.70
N LYS A 45 8.53 21.58 -12.59
CA LYS A 45 9.56 22.06 -11.65
C LYS A 45 9.25 21.78 -10.18
N VAL A 46 7.97 21.70 -9.81
CA VAL A 46 7.55 21.51 -8.42
C VAL A 46 7.11 20.08 -8.13
N THR A 47 6.90 19.25 -9.15
CA THR A 47 6.48 17.85 -8.99
C THR A 47 7.73 16.95 -8.95
N PRO A 48 8.02 16.27 -7.84
CA PRO A 48 9.11 15.30 -7.79
C PRO A 48 8.89 14.18 -8.81
N ASP A 49 9.88 13.92 -9.67
CA ASP A 49 9.87 12.78 -10.59
C ASP A 49 10.17 11.49 -9.81
N VAL A 50 9.11 10.91 -9.25
CA VAL A 50 9.17 9.72 -8.40
C VAL A 50 8.19 8.69 -8.91
N LEU A 51 8.72 7.54 -9.34
CA LEU A 51 7.91 6.34 -9.51
C LEU A 51 7.37 5.91 -8.15
N LEU A 52 6.06 5.71 -8.02
CA LEU A 52 5.45 5.23 -6.78
C LEU A 52 5.35 3.70 -6.77
N PHE A 53 4.82 3.14 -7.85
CA PHE A 53 4.60 1.70 -8.01
C PHE A 53 4.40 1.34 -9.48
N ASP A 54 4.60 0.06 -9.80
CA ASP A 54 4.24 -0.55 -11.07
C ASP A 54 3.08 -1.53 -10.84
N VAL A 55 2.08 -1.50 -11.71
CA VAL A 55 1.00 -2.50 -11.77
C VAL A 55 1.27 -3.42 -12.95
N ILE A 56 1.40 -4.71 -12.68
CA ILE A 56 1.76 -5.74 -13.66
C ILE A 56 0.59 -6.71 -13.83
N PRO A 57 0.15 -7.03 -15.05
CA PRO A 57 -0.93 -7.99 -15.25
C PRO A 57 -0.44 -9.41 -14.92
N ALA A 58 -1.25 -10.15 -14.16
CA ALA A 58 -0.97 -11.49 -13.65
C ALA A 58 -1.93 -12.56 -14.20
N GLY A 59 -2.54 -12.31 -15.36
CA GLY A 59 -3.59 -13.14 -15.93
C GLY A 59 -4.70 -12.28 -16.53
N ILE A 60 -5.90 -12.86 -16.68
CA ILE A 60 -7.03 -12.18 -17.34
C ILE A 60 -7.63 -11.07 -16.45
N SER A 61 -7.55 -11.21 -15.12
CA SER A 61 -8.11 -10.22 -14.18
C SER A 61 -7.34 -10.14 -12.85
N ASP A 62 -6.11 -10.65 -12.82
CA ASP A 62 -5.23 -10.59 -11.65
C ASP A 62 -4.09 -9.61 -11.90
N TYR A 63 -3.53 -9.05 -10.83
CA TYR A 63 -2.45 -8.07 -10.92
C TYR A 63 -1.40 -8.27 -9.81
N TYR A 64 -0.16 -7.93 -10.14
CA TYR A 64 0.93 -7.68 -9.21
C TYR A 64 1.15 -6.19 -9.01
N VAL A 65 1.57 -5.80 -7.82
CA VAL A 65 2.07 -4.46 -7.53
C VAL A 65 3.53 -4.57 -7.10
N ASN A 66 4.39 -3.79 -7.75
CA ASN A 66 5.75 -3.58 -7.28
C ASN A 66 5.81 -2.16 -6.73
N MET A 67 6.09 -2.02 -5.44
CA MET A 67 6.27 -0.72 -4.81
C MET A 67 7.68 -0.23 -5.10
N ASN A 68 7.84 1.08 -5.36
CA ASN A 68 9.17 1.66 -5.41
C ASN A 68 9.72 1.79 -3.98
N THR A 69 10.33 0.73 -3.47
CA THR A 69 10.93 0.69 -2.12
C THR A 69 12.13 1.65 -2.00
N ASP A 70 12.76 2.04 -3.09
CA ASP A 70 13.82 3.07 -3.08
C ASP A 70 13.28 4.46 -2.71
N ALA A 71 11.96 4.69 -2.85
CA ALA A 71 11.32 5.93 -2.41
C ALA A 71 11.13 5.99 -0.87
N LEU A 72 11.48 4.94 -0.13
CA LEU A 72 11.43 4.90 1.34
C LEU A 72 12.60 5.71 1.93
N SER A 73 12.39 7.02 2.05
CA SER A 73 13.39 8.03 2.44
C SER A 73 14.14 7.78 3.76
N ASP A 74 13.63 6.92 4.63
CA ASP A 74 14.18 6.66 5.95
C ASP A 74 14.34 5.18 6.28
N TYR A 75 14.57 4.30 5.30
CA TYR A 75 14.78 2.86 5.54
C TYR A 75 16.26 2.48 5.45
N THR A 76 16.66 1.39 6.11
CA THR A 76 17.95 0.75 5.76
C THR A 76 17.80 -0.06 4.47
N GLN A 77 18.93 -0.43 3.85
CA GLN A 77 18.93 -1.34 2.72
C GLN A 77 18.23 -2.67 3.06
N ASP A 78 18.54 -3.28 4.21
CA ASP A 78 17.88 -4.53 4.64
C ASP A 78 16.36 -4.40 4.72
N GLY A 79 15.84 -3.23 5.12
CA GLY A 79 14.40 -2.96 5.17
C GLY A 79 13.77 -2.82 3.78
N VAL A 80 14.49 -2.17 2.85
CA VAL A 80 14.11 -2.04 1.44
C VAL A 80 14.09 -3.41 0.77
N ASP A 81 15.16 -4.19 0.96
CA ASP A 81 15.31 -5.53 0.37
C ASP A 81 14.24 -6.50 0.88
N TYR A 82 13.94 -6.45 2.19
CA TYR A 82 12.90 -7.27 2.78
C TYR A 82 11.53 -6.96 2.15
N LEU A 83 11.14 -5.68 2.07
CA LEU A 83 9.84 -5.30 1.50
C LEU A 83 9.73 -5.69 0.02
N SER A 84 10.79 -5.46 -0.75
CA SER A 84 10.87 -5.87 -2.16
C SER A 84 10.68 -7.38 -2.33
N GLY A 85 11.24 -8.17 -1.41
CA GLY A 85 11.11 -9.63 -1.43
C GLY A 85 9.66 -10.11 -1.25
N LEU A 86 8.83 -9.39 -0.49
CA LEU A 86 7.43 -9.75 -0.23
C LEU A 86 6.54 -9.67 -1.48
N GLU A 87 6.95 -8.91 -2.50
CA GLU A 87 6.17 -8.69 -3.72
C GLU A 87 6.08 -9.94 -4.60
N SER A 88 6.91 -10.96 -4.34
CA SER A 88 6.96 -12.20 -5.12
C SER A 88 5.79 -13.17 -4.89
N GLU A 89 5.12 -13.11 -3.74
CA GLU A 89 4.09 -14.09 -3.33
C GLU A 89 2.76 -13.44 -2.93
N GLN A 90 2.45 -12.30 -3.55
CA GLN A 90 1.28 -11.53 -3.17
C GLN A 90 -0.07 -12.12 -3.64
N ALA A 91 -1.10 -11.92 -2.81
CA ALA A 91 -2.48 -12.22 -3.14
C ALA A 91 -3.25 -10.95 -3.48
N TYR A 92 -3.91 -10.94 -4.64
CA TYR A 92 -4.70 -9.83 -5.14
C TYR A 92 -6.20 -10.01 -4.85
N THR A 93 -6.86 -8.95 -4.41
CA THR A 93 -8.32 -8.86 -4.35
C THR A 93 -8.81 -7.50 -4.84
N VAL A 94 -10.05 -7.47 -5.30
CA VAL A 94 -10.72 -6.24 -5.74
C VAL A 94 -12.09 -6.11 -5.10
N GLY A 95 -12.48 -4.89 -4.79
CA GLY A 95 -13.78 -4.59 -4.22
C GLY A 95 -14.26 -3.19 -4.55
N ARG A 96 -15.44 -2.86 -4.05
CA ARG A 96 -16.04 -1.53 -4.18
C ARG A 96 -16.64 -1.12 -2.84
N ASP A 97 -16.37 0.12 -2.43
CA ASP A 97 -16.97 0.77 -1.27
C ASP A 97 -17.54 2.14 -1.66
N THR A 98 -17.79 3.01 -0.67
CA THR A 98 -18.28 4.37 -0.92
C THR A 98 -17.28 5.27 -1.63
N ASP A 99 -15.99 4.95 -1.52
CA ASP A 99 -14.89 5.77 -1.98
C ASP A 99 -14.45 5.38 -3.41
N GLY A 100 -14.87 4.20 -3.88
CA GLY A 100 -14.70 3.79 -5.27
C GLY A 100 -14.40 2.30 -5.41
N VAL A 101 -13.76 1.94 -6.52
CA VAL A 101 -13.16 0.62 -6.70
C VAL A 101 -11.80 0.63 -6.00
N TYR A 102 -11.54 -0.39 -5.20
CA TYR A 102 -10.24 -0.57 -4.58
C TYR A 102 -9.61 -1.90 -4.97
N HIS A 103 -8.29 -1.88 -5.05
CA HIS A 103 -7.42 -3.00 -5.33
C HIS A 103 -6.51 -3.21 -4.14
N SER A 104 -6.59 -4.40 -3.56
CA SER A 104 -5.82 -4.77 -2.38
C SER A 104 -4.82 -5.86 -2.75
N PHE A 105 -3.56 -5.64 -2.37
CA PHE A 105 -2.47 -6.57 -2.55
C PHE A 105 -1.94 -6.95 -1.18
N MET A 106 -2.10 -8.21 -0.82
CA MET A 106 -1.55 -8.79 0.40
C MET A 106 -0.17 -9.33 0.08
N LEU A 107 0.90 -8.65 0.51
CA LEU A 107 2.28 -9.02 0.22
C LEU A 107 2.80 -10.09 1.19
N GLN A 108 2.33 -10.05 2.44
CA GLN A 108 2.73 -11.00 3.47
C GLN A 108 1.54 -11.38 4.34
N ARG A 109 1.42 -12.66 4.67
CA ARG A 109 0.51 -13.16 5.70
C ARG A 109 1.08 -14.40 6.37
N GLU A 110 2.04 -14.20 7.26
CA GLU A 110 2.73 -15.31 7.93
C GLU A 110 2.91 -15.11 9.42
N ALA A 111 3.35 -16.16 10.11
CA ALA A 111 3.71 -16.09 11.51
C ALA A 111 5.22 -15.90 11.66
N ILE A 112 5.63 -14.83 12.32
CA ILE A 112 7.03 -14.54 12.65
C ILE A 112 7.28 -14.68 14.15
N ASN A 113 8.54 -14.84 14.53
CA ASN A 113 8.94 -14.88 15.94
C ASN A 113 9.38 -13.49 16.44
N ARG A 114 9.62 -13.40 17.75
CA ARG A 114 10.03 -12.13 18.39
C ARG A 114 11.37 -11.61 17.86
N THR A 115 12.36 -12.47 17.63
CA THR A 115 13.67 -12.08 17.12
C THR A 115 13.53 -11.45 15.74
N THR A 116 12.81 -12.13 14.83
CA THR A 116 12.52 -11.61 13.49
C THR A 116 11.80 -10.27 13.56
N LEU A 117 10.79 -10.11 14.43
CA LEU A 117 10.11 -8.82 14.59
C LEU A 117 11.09 -7.71 15.03
N VAL A 118 11.95 -7.98 16.02
CA VAL A 118 12.91 -6.98 16.51
C VAL A 118 13.88 -6.56 15.41
N ASP A 119 14.40 -7.51 14.63
CA ASP A 119 15.33 -7.23 13.53
C ASP A 119 14.65 -6.41 12.42
N LEU A 120 13.42 -6.76 12.04
CA LEU A 120 12.64 -6.00 11.08
C LEU A 120 12.32 -4.58 11.56
N LEU A 121 11.98 -4.40 12.83
CA LEU A 121 11.73 -3.06 13.39
C LEU A 121 13.00 -2.20 13.44
N ALA A 122 14.18 -2.82 13.48
CA ALA A 122 15.45 -2.09 13.42
C ALA A 122 15.83 -1.69 11.99
N SER A 123 15.47 -2.51 10.99
CA SER A 123 15.68 -2.18 9.58
C SER A 123 14.68 -1.15 9.05
N PHE A 124 13.44 -1.22 9.54
CA PHE A 124 12.38 -0.27 9.19
C PHE A 124 12.51 1.06 9.95
N SER A 125 12.28 2.16 9.24
CA SER A 125 12.30 3.53 9.76
C SER A 125 13.51 3.88 10.66
N GLN A 126 14.42 4.65 10.10
CA GLN A 126 15.60 5.18 10.75
C GLN A 126 15.31 6.41 11.62
N ARG A 127 14.04 6.83 11.71
CA ARG A 127 13.62 7.98 12.52
C ARG A 127 13.66 7.66 14.00
N GLN A 128 14.22 8.60 14.77
CA GLN A 128 14.31 8.47 16.23
C GLN A 128 12.93 8.33 16.92
N SER A 129 11.90 9.00 16.40
CA SER A 129 10.53 8.90 16.91
C SER A 129 9.99 7.47 16.81
N ASP A 130 10.23 6.83 15.68
CA ASP A 130 9.68 5.54 15.31
C ASP A 130 10.44 4.45 16.05
N LYS A 131 11.78 4.50 16.04
CA LYS A 131 12.64 3.65 16.89
C LYS A 131 12.26 3.75 18.36
N GLY A 132 12.04 4.96 18.86
CA GLY A 132 11.61 5.17 20.25
C GLY A 132 10.23 4.57 20.54
N TYR A 133 9.29 4.67 19.60
CA TYR A 133 7.96 4.03 19.70
C TYR A 133 8.08 2.50 19.70
N PHE A 134 8.80 1.92 18.74
CA PHE A 134 9.01 0.46 18.64
C PHE A 134 9.67 -0.08 19.89
N TYR A 135 10.73 0.57 20.38
CA TYR A 135 11.40 0.19 21.62
C TYR A 135 10.45 0.20 22.81
N ARG A 136 9.68 1.29 23.01
CA ARG A 136 8.71 1.38 24.11
C ARG A 136 7.63 0.30 24.00
N LYS A 137 7.12 0.01 22.80
CA LYS A 137 6.16 -1.07 22.57
C LYS A 137 6.77 -2.41 22.96
N LEU A 138 7.93 -2.78 22.42
CA LEU A 138 8.60 -4.04 22.71
C LEU A 138 8.91 -4.25 24.21
N LEU A 139 9.10 -3.18 25.00
CA LEU A 139 9.26 -3.26 26.45
C LEU A 139 7.98 -3.63 27.20
N THR A 140 6.79 -3.33 26.66
CA THR A 140 5.52 -3.70 27.29
C THR A 140 5.04 -5.10 26.88
N LEU A 141 5.79 -5.79 26.02
CA LEU A 141 5.47 -7.13 25.56
C LEU A 141 5.76 -8.16 26.66
N ASP A 142 4.79 -9.03 26.95
CA ASP A 142 5.00 -10.18 27.84
C ASP A 142 6.17 -11.04 27.32
N PRO A 143 7.18 -11.35 28.15
CA PRO A 143 8.29 -12.21 27.79
C PRO A 143 7.89 -13.58 27.22
N ALA A 144 6.72 -14.11 27.59
CA ALA A 144 6.18 -15.37 27.08
C ALA A 144 5.67 -15.28 25.63
N VAL A 145 5.40 -14.08 25.12
CA VAL A 145 4.96 -13.90 23.73
C VAL A 145 6.15 -13.99 22.79
N ASN A 146 6.10 -14.98 21.90
CA ASN A 146 7.14 -15.23 20.91
C ASN A 146 6.62 -15.40 19.48
N ARG A 147 5.34 -15.15 19.22
CA ARG A 147 4.75 -15.30 17.89
C ARG A 147 3.88 -14.11 17.56
N PHE A 148 3.98 -13.67 16.31
CA PHE A 148 3.21 -12.57 15.75
C PHE A 148 2.71 -12.96 14.39
N LYS A 149 1.50 -12.54 14.04
CA LYS A 149 1.05 -12.55 12.64
C LYS A 149 1.54 -11.26 11.99
N ALA A 150 2.38 -11.38 10.97
CA ALA A 150 2.80 -10.27 10.12
C ALA A 150 1.85 -10.17 8.91
N VAL A 151 1.39 -8.95 8.64
CA VAL A 151 0.49 -8.64 7.53
C VAL A 151 1.02 -7.40 6.83
N SER A 152 1.54 -7.56 5.61
CA SER A 152 1.98 -6.43 4.77
C SER A 152 1.01 -6.28 3.61
N SER A 153 0.54 -5.05 3.39
CA SER A 153 -0.53 -4.78 2.43
C SER A 153 -0.35 -3.45 1.72
N VAL A 154 -0.81 -3.43 0.47
CA VAL A 154 -0.93 -2.26 -0.39
C VAL A 154 -2.38 -2.12 -0.82
N LYS A 155 -2.93 -0.90 -0.77
CA LYS A 155 -4.28 -0.58 -1.27
C LYS A 155 -4.21 0.59 -2.25
N LEU A 156 -4.65 0.32 -3.47
CA LEU A 156 -4.87 1.32 -4.52
C LEU A 156 -6.36 1.56 -4.68
N VAL A 157 -6.77 2.81 -4.86
CA VAL A 157 -8.14 3.20 -5.16
C VAL A 157 -8.18 3.82 -6.54
N GLU A 158 -9.11 3.36 -7.39
CA GLU A 158 -9.37 4.00 -8.67
C GLU A 158 -9.94 5.39 -8.44
N ASP A 159 -9.31 6.39 -9.05
CA ASP A 159 -9.84 7.73 -9.00
C ASP A 159 -10.90 7.96 -10.09
N THR A 160 -11.99 8.63 -9.73
CA THR A 160 -13.10 8.90 -10.65
C THR A 160 -12.96 10.22 -11.40
N GLN A 161 -12.06 11.11 -10.97
CA GLN A 161 -11.88 12.45 -11.49
C GLN A 161 -10.71 12.54 -12.48
N LEU A 162 -9.63 11.79 -12.27
CA LEU A 162 -8.48 11.76 -13.17
C LEU A 162 -8.31 10.39 -13.84
N PRO A 163 -8.62 10.28 -15.15
CA PRO A 163 -8.48 9.03 -15.88
C PRO A 163 -7.04 8.48 -15.81
N SER A 164 -6.92 7.16 -15.61
CA SER A 164 -5.63 6.47 -15.51
C SER A 164 -4.77 6.88 -14.29
N ALA A 165 -5.37 7.50 -13.27
CA ALA A 165 -4.73 7.72 -11.98
C ALA A 165 -5.18 6.67 -10.96
N LEU A 166 -4.26 6.30 -10.07
CA LEU A 166 -4.51 5.43 -8.92
C LEU A 166 -4.04 6.13 -7.66
N LEU A 167 -4.89 6.12 -6.64
CA LEU A 167 -4.58 6.66 -5.32
C LEU A 167 -4.01 5.55 -4.43
N LEU A 168 -2.73 5.64 -4.08
CA LEU A 168 -2.11 4.81 -3.05
C LEU A 168 -2.57 5.27 -1.67
N THR A 169 -3.46 4.50 -1.06
CA THR A 169 -4.09 4.81 0.24
C THR A 169 -3.46 4.03 1.38
N GLU A 170 -2.95 2.83 1.11
CA GLU A 170 -2.30 1.98 2.09
C GLU A 170 -0.99 1.43 1.53
N TYR A 171 0.08 1.54 2.31
CA TYR A 171 1.27 0.70 2.22
C TYR A 171 1.78 0.51 3.64
N THR A 172 1.41 -0.61 4.26
CA THR A 172 1.63 -0.84 5.70
C THR A 172 2.12 -2.25 6.00
N THR A 173 2.79 -2.39 7.14
CA THR A 173 3.03 -3.69 7.78
C THR A 173 2.47 -3.65 9.19
N LYS A 174 1.63 -4.62 9.53
CA LYS A 174 0.94 -4.75 10.81
C LYS A 174 1.34 -6.06 11.48
N TYR A 175 1.64 -5.99 12.77
CA TYR A 175 2.00 -7.14 13.59
C TYR A 175 0.97 -7.35 14.69
N TYR A 176 0.34 -8.52 14.69
CA TYR A 176 -0.70 -8.89 15.65
C TYR A 176 -0.15 -9.94 16.61
N LEU A 177 -0.47 -9.82 17.90
CA LEU A 177 -0.15 -10.85 18.88
C LEU A 177 -1.01 -12.09 18.60
N PHE A 178 -0.47 -13.27 18.90
CA PHE A 178 -1.30 -14.47 19.00
C PHE A 178 -1.82 -14.62 20.43
N ASP A 179 -3.12 -14.90 20.56
CA ASP A 179 -3.74 -15.27 21.82
C ASP A 179 -3.32 -16.68 22.28
N SER A 180 -3.76 -17.07 23.48
CA SER A 180 -3.48 -18.40 24.05
C SER A 180 -4.12 -19.55 23.27
N ALA A 181 -5.09 -19.28 22.41
CA ALA A 181 -5.72 -20.24 21.51
C ALA A 181 -5.04 -20.31 20.13
N GLY A 182 -4.03 -19.47 19.87
CA GLY A 182 -3.30 -19.41 18.60
C GLY A 182 -3.99 -18.58 17.53
N ASN A 183 -4.97 -17.74 17.87
CA ASN A 183 -5.58 -16.78 16.95
C ASN A 183 -4.87 -15.44 17.03
N ALA A 184 -4.74 -14.75 15.90
CA ALA A 184 -4.23 -13.39 15.91
C ALA A 184 -5.28 -12.44 16.53
N GLU A 185 -4.83 -11.53 17.38
CA GLU A 185 -5.66 -10.44 17.89
C GLU A 185 -6.21 -9.57 16.75
N GLN A 186 -7.31 -8.86 17.02
CA GLN A 186 -7.97 -8.01 16.01
C GLN A 186 -7.20 -6.71 15.77
N GLU A 187 -6.64 -6.14 16.82
CA GLU A 187 -5.90 -4.88 16.75
C GLU A 187 -4.41 -5.13 16.55
N PRO A 188 -3.73 -4.37 15.67
CA PRO A 188 -2.30 -4.49 15.50
C PRO A 188 -1.58 -3.99 16.76
N TYR A 189 -0.66 -4.79 17.26
CA TYR A 189 0.18 -4.42 18.39
C TYR A 189 1.20 -3.35 18.01
N ILE A 190 1.79 -3.52 16.82
CA ILE A 190 2.66 -2.56 16.13
C ILE A 190 2.17 -2.44 14.69
N GLU A 191 2.05 -1.19 14.23
CA GLU A 191 1.76 -0.85 12.84
C GLU A 191 2.85 0.07 12.30
N ILE A 192 3.27 -0.19 11.07
CA ILE A 192 4.26 0.59 10.35
C ILE A 192 3.62 1.13 9.08
N ASN A 193 3.64 2.45 8.96
CA ASN A 193 3.12 3.15 7.80
C ASN A 193 4.26 3.50 6.82
N HIS A 194 4.49 2.62 5.84
CA HIS A 194 5.51 2.80 4.80
C HIS A 194 5.16 3.96 3.87
N LEU A 195 3.87 4.15 3.57
CA LEU A 195 3.37 5.29 2.79
C LEU A 195 3.80 6.63 3.39
N ALA A 196 3.81 6.74 4.72
CA ALA A 196 4.27 7.95 5.40
C ALA A 196 5.76 8.24 5.14
N SER A 197 6.60 7.22 4.91
CA SER A 197 8.01 7.39 4.52
C SER A 197 8.14 7.99 3.12
N ILE A 198 7.36 7.48 2.16
CA ILE A 198 7.32 8.00 0.79
C ILE A 198 6.87 9.47 0.80
N LYS A 199 5.78 9.78 1.51
CA LYS A 199 5.25 11.16 1.65
C LYS A 199 6.31 12.15 2.14
N ARG A 200 7.18 11.75 3.08
CA ARG A 200 8.26 12.60 3.60
C ARG A 200 9.34 12.90 2.58
N GLY A 201 9.58 11.98 1.64
CA GLY A 201 10.53 12.16 0.55
C GLY A 201 10.03 13.12 -0.54
N LEU A 202 8.70 13.24 -0.70
CA LEU A 202 8.08 14.06 -1.74
C LEU A 202 7.99 15.54 -1.39
N HIS A 203 7.27 15.86 -0.31
CA HIS A 203 7.08 17.24 0.14
C HIS A 203 7.31 17.35 1.65
N GLN A 204 7.97 18.42 2.09
CA GLN A 204 8.21 18.68 3.50
C GLN A 204 6.98 19.35 4.15
N PRO A 205 6.77 19.26 5.48
CA PRO A 205 5.60 19.85 6.14
C PRO A 205 5.35 21.35 5.93
N ARG A 206 6.36 22.09 5.46
CA ARG A 206 6.26 23.54 5.15
C ARG A 206 5.92 23.83 3.68
N ASP A 207 5.95 22.80 2.83
CA ASP A 207 5.63 22.89 1.42
C ASP A 207 4.12 23.10 1.22
N PRO A 208 3.67 24.02 0.35
CA PRO A 208 2.24 24.21 0.05
C PRO A 208 1.53 22.94 -0.47
N PHE A 209 2.26 21.97 -1.02
CA PHE A 209 1.69 20.73 -1.56
C PHE A 209 1.60 19.61 -0.52
N TYR A 210 2.25 19.75 0.64
CA TYR A 210 2.20 18.74 1.71
C TYR A 210 0.79 18.34 2.15
N PRO A 211 -0.18 19.27 2.32
CA PRO A 211 -1.54 18.91 2.70
C PRO A 211 -2.28 18.04 1.68
N LEU A 212 -1.89 18.09 0.39
CA LEU A 212 -2.56 17.34 -0.68
C LEU A 212 -2.30 15.83 -0.58
N MET A 213 -1.24 15.44 0.12
CA MET A 213 -0.92 14.03 0.38
C MET A 213 -1.64 13.48 1.62
N ALA A 214 -2.61 14.19 2.22
CA ALA A 214 -3.29 13.72 3.43
C ALA A 214 -3.96 12.35 3.23
N ASN A 215 -4.68 12.21 2.12
CA ASN A 215 -5.52 11.04 1.84
C ASN A 215 -4.78 9.90 1.13
N GLY A 216 -3.56 10.13 0.64
CA GLY A 216 -2.81 9.14 -0.13
C GLY A 216 -1.75 9.78 -1.00
N LEU A 217 -1.25 9.03 -1.98
CA LEU A 217 -0.38 9.52 -3.04
C LEU A 217 -0.99 9.18 -4.39
N CYS A 218 -1.12 10.17 -5.26
CA CYS A 218 -1.64 9.96 -6.60
C CYS A 218 -0.53 9.58 -7.55
N GLY A 219 -0.67 8.39 -8.12
CA GLY A 219 0.13 7.93 -9.24
C GLY A 219 -0.64 8.15 -10.53
N LYS A 220 0.00 8.75 -11.54
CA LYS A 220 -0.51 8.79 -12.91
C LYS A 220 0.26 7.79 -13.77
N GLU A 221 -0.47 7.00 -14.53
CA GLU A 221 0.11 6.06 -15.49
C GLU A 221 1.02 6.81 -16.48
N TRP A 222 2.30 6.44 -16.51
CA TRP A 222 3.24 6.93 -17.52
C TRP A 222 2.95 6.27 -18.86
N LYS A 223 2.78 7.10 -19.89
CA LYS A 223 2.65 6.65 -21.27
C LYS A 223 3.82 7.24 -22.07
N PRO A 224 4.55 6.43 -22.85
CA PRO A 224 5.52 6.98 -23.78
C PRO A 224 4.79 7.94 -24.73
N VAL A 225 5.42 9.08 -25.02
CA VAL A 225 4.93 10.00 -26.04
C VAL A 225 4.90 9.21 -27.35
N GLN A 226 3.70 9.01 -27.90
CA GLN A 226 3.56 8.48 -29.25
C GLN A 226 3.86 9.63 -30.21
N ASP A 227 5.03 9.58 -30.84
CA ASP A 227 5.39 10.42 -31.98
C ASP A 227 4.52 10.08 -33.20
#